data_AF-A0A7S3TXX5-F1
#
_entry.id   AF-A0A7S3TXX5-F1
#
_cell.length_a   1.000
_cell.length_b   1.000
_cell.length_c   1.000
_cell.angle_alpha   90.00
_cell.angle_beta   90.00
_cell.angle_gamma   90.00
#
_symmetry.space_group_name_H-M   'P 1'
#
loop_
_entity.id
_entity.type
_entity.pdbx_description
1 polymer ?
#
loop_
_entity_poly.entity_id
_entity_poly.type
_entity_poly.pdbx_seq_one_letter_code
_entity_poly.pdbx_strand_id
1 'polypeptide(L)'
;MAALNLLGLAKAVPLNPPPSPPSLPPALPPPPPQAGCADDPEFRDPNGYSCSDSTCVLYPGITLAELDSILESCPVSCGSCSPPPSPPSPPLAPGGYVSVVSENELRSLIEGAAADISISLPPSAHFELSSQISCASSIKVTIASSGEGATLDGQGGTGLFHLEGGCSLTLRGLNLVNGRAVSGGVVSKGDGSTSANGGVVHANGAGDVEIIGSTVTGC
;
A
#
# COMPACT_ATOMS: atom_id res chain seq x y z
N MET A 1 -10.73 -18.45 -64.87
CA MET A 1 -10.13 -19.29 -63.81
C MET A 1 -10.39 -18.56 -62.50
N ALA A 2 -11.55 -18.82 -61.90
CA ALA A 2 -11.77 -19.76 -60.79
C ALA A 2 -11.62 -19.03 -59.44
N ALA A 3 -12.77 -18.55 -58.96
CA ALA A 3 -13.01 -18.01 -57.63
C ALA A 3 -13.14 -19.15 -56.62
N LEU A 4 -12.57 -19.00 -55.41
CA LEU A 4 -12.90 -19.83 -54.26
C LEU A 4 -13.30 -18.95 -53.07
N ASN A 5 -14.60 -18.91 -52.83
CA ASN A 5 -15.24 -18.41 -51.61
C ASN A 5 -15.14 -19.51 -50.53
N LEU A 6 -14.61 -19.17 -49.35
CA LEU A 6 -14.73 -20.01 -48.15
C LEU A 6 -15.36 -19.18 -47.02
N LEU A 7 -16.69 -19.12 -47.02
CA LEU A 7 -17.52 -18.63 -45.91
C LEU A 7 -17.88 -19.82 -45.02
N GLY A 8 -17.11 -20.02 -43.96
CA GLY A 8 -17.43 -20.97 -42.90
C GLY A 8 -18.39 -20.35 -41.89
N LEU A 9 -19.67 -20.72 -41.97
CA LEU A 9 -20.70 -20.37 -40.98
C LEU A 9 -20.45 -21.16 -39.68
N ALA A 10 -19.94 -20.48 -38.65
CA ALA A 10 -19.88 -21.01 -37.29
C ALA A 10 -21.31 -21.08 -36.71
N LYS A 11 -21.74 -22.29 -36.37
CA LYS A 11 -23.02 -22.57 -35.75
C LYS A 11 -22.96 -22.16 -34.27
N ALA A 12 -23.76 -21.15 -33.90
CA ALA A 12 -23.83 -20.66 -32.53
C ALA A 12 -24.34 -21.76 -31.58
N VAL A 13 -23.57 -22.07 -30.55
CA VAL A 13 -23.96 -22.98 -29.47
C VAL A 13 -24.87 -22.20 -28.52
N PRO A 14 -26.08 -22.68 -28.20
CA PRO A 14 -26.95 -22.03 -27.24
C PRO A 14 -26.31 -22.09 -25.84
N LEU A 15 -25.97 -20.92 -25.30
CA LEU A 15 -25.50 -20.78 -23.92
C LEU A 15 -26.69 -20.98 -22.98
N ASN A 16 -26.64 -22.02 -22.16
CA ASN A 16 -27.59 -22.15 -21.05
C ASN A 16 -27.38 -20.98 -20.07
N PRO A 17 -28.48 -20.36 -19.57
CA PRO A 17 -28.36 -19.32 -18.57
C PRO A 17 -27.69 -19.87 -17.29
N PRO A 18 -26.81 -19.09 -16.66
CA PRO A 18 -26.16 -19.51 -15.42
C PRO A 18 -27.22 -19.74 -14.33
N PRO A 19 -27.01 -20.74 -13.45
CA PRO A 19 -27.90 -20.97 -12.32
C PRO A 19 -27.97 -19.73 -11.43
N SER A 20 -29.17 -19.40 -10.95
CA SER A 20 -29.39 -18.29 -10.04
C SER A 20 -28.52 -18.44 -8.79
N PRO A 21 -27.86 -17.37 -8.30
CA PRO A 21 -27.07 -17.44 -7.09
C PRO A 21 -27.96 -17.80 -5.89
N PRO A 22 -27.45 -18.60 -4.94
CA PRO A 22 -28.17 -18.93 -3.73
C PRO A 22 -28.49 -17.67 -2.94
N SER A 23 -29.72 -17.58 -2.44
CA SER A 23 -30.18 -16.47 -1.60
C SER A 23 -29.25 -16.32 -0.38
N LEU A 24 -28.69 -15.12 -0.20
CA LEU A 24 -27.85 -14.82 0.95
C LEU A 24 -28.65 -15.00 2.25
N PRO A 25 -28.03 -15.55 3.31
CA PRO A 25 -28.65 -15.61 4.61
C PRO A 25 -28.97 -14.19 5.13
N PRO A 26 -30.01 -14.05 5.99
CA PRO A 26 -30.33 -12.77 6.62
C PRO A 26 -29.11 -12.17 7.31
N ALA A 27 -28.85 -10.88 7.07
CA ALA A 27 -27.78 -10.16 7.74
C ALA A 27 -27.95 -10.27 9.27
N LEU A 28 -26.89 -10.66 9.97
CA LEU A 28 -26.88 -10.66 11.43
C LEU A 28 -27.11 -9.23 11.94
N PRO A 29 -27.81 -9.05 13.07
CA PRO A 29 -27.94 -7.74 13.69
C PRO A 29 -26.55 -7.18 14.00
N PRO A 30 -26.35 -5.86 13.85
CA PRO A 30 -25.07 -5.24 14.18
C PRO A 30 -24.72 -5.53 15.64
N PRO A 31 -23.44 -5.80 15.96
CA PRO A 31 -23.01 -5.97 17.34
C PRO A 31 -23.36 -4.70 18.14
N PRO A 32 -23.72 -4.84 19.43
CA PRO A 32 -23.89 -3.67 20.28
C PRO A 32 -22.62 -2.80 20.22
N PRO A 33 -22.72 -1.46 20.28
CA PRO A 33 -21.56 -0.58 20.27
C PRO A 33 -20.66 -1.01 21.43
N GLN A 34 -19.52 -1.61 21.08
CA GLN A 34 -18.53 -1.97 22.07
C GLN A 34 -18.06 -0.65 22.70
N ALA A 35 -17.87 -0.65 24.02
CA ALA A 35 -17.21 0.44 24.75
C ALA A 35 -15.74 0.52 24.30
N GLY A 36 -15.55 0.96 23.06
CA GLY A 36 -14.30 1.04 22.36
C GLY A 36 -13.79 2.47 22.42
N CYS A 37 -12.48 2.58 22.64
CA CYS A 37 -11.72 3.80 22.54
C CYS A 37 -11.69 4.25 21.07
N ALA A 38 -12.74 4.93 20.62
CA ALA A 38 -12.88 5.39 19.24
C ALA A 38 -13.50 6.78 19.23
N ASP A 39 -12.97 7.64 18.38
CA ASP A 39 -13.55 8.95 18.13
C ASP A 39 -14.85 8.80 17.31
N ASP A 40 -15.83 9.64 17.61
CA ASP A 40 -17.07 9.74 16.86
C ASP A 40 -16.82 10.55 15.55
N PRO A 41 -16.90 9.92 14.37
CA PRO A 41 -16.64 10.61 13.11
C PRO A 41 -17.72 11.64 12.74
N GLU A 42 -18.92 11.52 13.33
CA GLU A 42 -20.03 12.44 13.11
C GLU A 42 -20.02 13.62 14.09
N PHE A 43 -19.23 13.54 15.16
CA PHE A 43 -19.10 14.64 16.11
C PHE A 43 -18.54 15.89 15.44
N ARG A 44 -19.19 17.02 15.72
CA ARG A 44 -18.73 18.36 15.37
C ARG A 44 -18.89 19.24 16.60
N ASP A 45 -17.83 19.95 16.96
CA ASP A 45 -17.90 20.92 18.05
C ASP A 45 -18.80 22.12 17.67
N PRO A 46 -19.13 23.03 18.61
CA PRO A 46 -19.92 24.23 18.32
C PRO A 46 -19.34 25.15 17.24
N ASN A 47 -18.05 25.01 16.92
CA ASN A 47 -17.36 25.77 15.88
C ASN A 47 -17.30 25.01 14.53
N GLY A 48 -17.81 23.76 14.48
CA GLY A 48 -17.84 22.92 13.29
C GLY A 48 -16.63 22.01 13.08
N TYR A 49 -15.74 21.85 14.07
CA TYR A 49 -14.55 21.00 13.97
C TYR A 49 -14.84 19.54 14.32
N SER A 50 -14.29 18.61 13.53
CA SER A 50 -14.27 17.17 13.83
C SER A 50 -13.24 16.81 14.90
N CYS A 51 -13.28 15.58 15.42
CA CYS A 51 -12.23 15.05 16.29
C CYS A 51 -10.83 15.10 15.64
N SER A 52 -10.74 14.94 14.31
CA SER A 52 -9.48 15.00 13.55
C SER A 52 -8.82 16.38 13.54
N ASP A 53 -9.63 17.44 13.67
CA ASP A 53 -9.21 18.83 13.53
C ASP A 53 -9.13 19.54 14.89
N SER A 54 -9.81 19.00 15.90
CA SER A 54 -9.84 19.54 17.25
C SER A 54 -8.60 19.14 18.02
N THR A 55 -7.82 20.13 18.47
CA THR A 55 -6.60 19.87 19.26
C THR A 55 -6.86 19.54 20.73
N CYS A 56 -8.13 19.42 21.16
CA CYS A 56 -8.54 19.29 22.57
C CYS A 56 -7.89 20.32 23.50
N VAL A 57 -7.44 21.45 22.94
CA VAL A 57 -6.86 22.58 23.66
C VAL A 57 -7.99 23.53 24.05
N LEU A 58 -7.93 24.05 25.27
CA LEU A 58 -8.82 25.10 25.75
C LEU A 58 -8.69 26.37 24.89
N TYR A 59 -9.59 26.53 23.92
CA TYR A 59 -9.75 27.81 23.23
C TYR A 59 -10.56 28.77 24.12
N PRO A 60 -10.26 30.07 24.09
CA PRO A 60 -11.01 31.06 24.86
C PRO A 60 -12.47 31.07 24.40
N GLY A 61 -13.40 30.74 25.31
CA GLY A 61 -14.83 30.75 25.06
C GLY A 61 -15.54 29.39 25.20
N ILE A 62 -14.80 28.29 25.34
CA ILE A 62 -15.42 26.97 25.59
C ILE A 62 -15.89 26.86 27.04
N THR A 63 -17.11 26.35 27.23
CA THR A 63 -17.64 25.99 28.55
C THR A 63 -17.14 24.62 29.00
N LEU A 64 -17.13 24.37 30.31
CA LEU A 64 -16.74 23.06 30.84
C LEU A 64 -17.64 21.93 30.32
N ALA A 65 -18.92 22.22 30.04
CA ALA A 65 -19.85 21.23 29.50
C ALA A 65 -19.52 20.84 28.05
N GLU A 66 -19.08 21.80 27.23
CA GLU A 66 -18.65 21.53 25.86
C GLU A 66 -17.34 20.75 25.83
N LEU A 67 -16.42 21.04 26.76
CA LEU A 67 -15.19 20.26 26.90
C LEU A 67 -15.49 18.80 27.27
N ASP A 68 -16.47 18.56 28.14
CA ASP A 68 -16.89 17.21 28.54
C ASP A 68 -17.45 16.43 27.33
N SER A 69 -18.31 17.07 26.53
CA SER A 69 -18.79 16.47 25.26
C SER A 69 -17.65 16.16 24.28
N ILE A 70 -16.64 17.04 24.15
CA ILE A 70 -15.50 16.78 23.27
C ILE A 70 -14.67 15.60 23.81
N LEU A 71 -14.46 15.51 25.12
CA LEU A 71 -13.71 14.41 25.74
C LEU A 71 -14.43 13.07 25.63
N GLU A 72 -15.77 13.06 25.69
CA GLU A 72 -16.59 11.87 25.50
C GLU A 72 -16.66 11.44 24.03
N SER A 73 -16.76 12.38 23.10
CA SER A 73 -16.88 12.08 21.67
C SER A 73 -15.53 11.86 20.96
N CYS A 74 -14.43 12.42 21.47
CA CYS A 74 -13.11 12.35 20.85
C CYS A 74 -12.02 11.79 21.79
N PRO A 75 -12.22 10.61 22.41
CA PRO A 75 -11.31 10.14 23.46
C PRO A 75 -9.91 9.76 22.96
N VAL A 76 -9.77 9.39 21.68
CA VAL A 76 -8.47 9.06 21.06
C VAL A 76 -7.74 10.34 20.68
N SER A 77 -8.44 11.26 20.00
CA SER A 77 -7.86 12.55 19.59
C SER A 77 -7.45 13.41 20.80
N CYS A 78 -8.19 13.33 21.91
CA CYS A 78 -7.85 14.03 23.16
C CYS A 78 -6.85 13.28 24.05
N GLY A 79 -6.44 12.06 23.69
CA GLY A 79 -5.55 11.23 24.50
C GLY A 79 -6.12 10.83 25.86
N SER A 80 -7.42 10.95 26.07
CA SER A 80 -8.09 10.48 27.30
C SER A 80 -8.17 8.96 27.35
N CYS A 81 -7.98 8.31 26.20
CA CYS A 81 -7.90 6.89 26.08
C CYS A 81 -6.86 6.47 25.01
N SER A 82 -6.18 5.36 25.26
CA SER A 82 -5.33 4.70 24.27
C SER A 82 -6.12 3.57 23.62
N PRO A 83 -6.14 3.44 22.28
CA PRO A 83 -6.74 2.29 21.64
C PRO A 83 -6.08 1.02 22.21
N PRO A 84 -6.83 -0.08 22.40
CA PRO A 84 -6.23 -1.33 22.83
C PRO A 84 -5.06 -1.66 21.88
N PRO A 85 -3.93 -2.18 22.40
CA PRO A 85 -2.82 -2.58 21.55
C PRO A 85 -3.38 -3.47 20.45
N SER A 86 -3.13 -3.09 19.18
CA SER A 86 -3.65 -3.83 18.04
C SER A 86 -3.33 -5.31 18.28
N PRO A 87 -4.29 -6.23 18.11
CA PRO A 87 -4.01 -7.65 18.28
C PRO A 87 -2.76 -7.99 17.46
N PRO A 88 -1.83 -8.80 18.00
CA PRO A 88 -0.63 -9.17 17.27
C PRO A 88 -1.08 -9.67 15.89
N SER A 89 -0.58 -9.01 14.83
CA SER A 89 -0.92 -9.35 13.47
C SER A 89 -0.85 -10.88 13.35
N PRO A 90 -1.88 -11.53 12.78
CA PRO A 90 -1.88 -12.99 12.64
C PRO A 90 -0.51 -13.42 12.11
N PRO A 91 0.12 -14.46 12.68
CA PRO A 91 1.39 -14.93 12.17
C PRO A 91 1.22 -15.13 10.68
N LEU A 92 1.91 -14.30 9.89
CA LEU A 92 1.88 -14.35 8.44
C LEU A 92 2.17 -15.80 8.10
N ALA A 93 1.19 -16.48 7.51
CA ALA A 93 1.41 -17.83 7.01
C ALA A 93 2.70 -17.79 6.17
N PRO A 94 3.60 -18.77 6.28
CA PRO A 94 4.82 -18.78 5.49
C PRO A 94 4.47 -18.60 4.00
N GLY A 95 4.77 -17.42 3.44
CA GLY A 95 4.44 -17.06 2.05
C GLY A 95 3.12 -16.32 1.82
N GLY A 96 2.45 -15.81 2.87
CA GLY A 96 1.29 -14.93 2.72
C GLY A 96 1.71 -13.55 2.20
N TYR A 97 1.07 -13.09 1.12
CA TYR A 97 1.25 -11.72 0.64
C TYR A 97 0.34 -10.76 1.42
N VAL A 98 0.90 -9.65 1.89
CA VAL A 98 0.14 -8.53 2.43
C VAL A 98 -0.31 -7.67 1.25
N SER A 99 -1.62 -7.48 1.08
CA SER A 99 -2.14 -6.58 0.04
C SER A 99 -2.03 -5.14 0.52
N VAL A 100 -1.53 -4.24 -0.31
CA VAL A 100 -1.44 -2.80 -0.01
C VAL A 100 -2.15 -1.99 -1.08
N VAL A 101 -2.78 -0.89 -0.68
CA VAL A 101 -3.58 -0.05 -1.61
C VAL A 101 -3.11 1.39 -1.67
N SER A 102 -2.09 1.76 -0.88
CA SER A 102 -1.52 3.11 -0.86
C SER A 102 0.00 3.11 -0.72
N GLU A 103 0.63 4.21 -1.13
CA GLU A 103 2.08 4.43 -1.02
C GLU A 103 2.54 4.44 0.45
N ASN A 104 1.80 5.11 1.33
CA ASN A 104 2.14 5.20 2.75
C ASN A 104 2.11 3.83 3.44
N GLU A 105 1.16 2.97 3.08
CA GLU A 105 1.07 1.61 3.60
C GLU A 105 2.23 0.74 3.10
N LEU A 106 2.54 0.80 1.80
CA LEU A 106 3.69 0.11 1.19
C LEU A 106 5.00 0.51 1.88
N ARG A 107 5.22 1.82 2.03
CA ARG A 107 6.40 2.39 2.70
C ARG A 107 6.50 1.93 4.15
N SER A 108 5.43 2.11 4.93
CA SER A 108 5.41 1.78 6.36
C SER A 108 5.68 0.29 6.59
N LEU A 109 5.17 -0.58 5.72
CA LEU A 109 5.42 -2.02 5.81
C LEU A 109 6.88 -2.39 5.54
N ILE A 110 7.53 -1.75 4.56
CA ILE A 110 8.93 -2.05 4.22
C ILE A 110 9.88 -1.46 5.27
N GLU A 111 9.70 -0.20 5.62
CA GLU A 111 10.58 0.52 6.57
C GLU A 111 10.44 0.00 8.00
N GLY A 112 9.25 -0.50 8.37
CA GLY A 112 8.96 -1.06 9.69
C GLY A 112 9.19 -2.57 9.82
N ALA A 113 9.61 -3.26 8.76
CA ALA A 113 9.73 -4.72 8.78
C ALA A 113 10.93 -5.21 9.62
N ALA A 114 10.63 -6.16 10.51
CA ALA A 114 11.63 -6.86 11.34
C ALA A 114 11.89 -8.30 10.88
N ALA A 115 11.20 -8.77 9.84
CA ALA A 115 11.32 -10.11 9.27
C ALA A 115 11.04 -10.06 7.76
N ASP A 116 11.25 -11.17 7.07
CA ASP A 116 10.94 -11.30 5.64
C ASP A 116 9.46 -11.00 5.37
N ILE A 117 9.19 -10.21 4.34
CA ILE A 117 7.84 -9.80 3.95
C ILE A 117 7.58 -10.04 2.47
N SER A 118 6.33 -10.38 2.15
CA SER A 118 5.82 -10.48 0.78
C SER A 118 4.61 -9.57 0.63
N ILE A 119 4.63 -8.72 -0.38
CA ILE A 119 3.63 -7.66 -0.62
C ILE A 119 2.99 -7.89 -1.98
N SER A 120 1.66 -7.83 -2.03
CA SER A 120 0.88 -7.91 -3.27
C SER A 120 0.28 -6.55 -3.61
N LEU A 121 0.58 -6.04 -4.80
CA LEU A 121 -0.02 -4.83 -5.34
C LEU A 121 -1.22 -5.20 -6.23
N PRO A 122 -2.36 -4.49 -6.12
CA PRO A 122 -3.51 -4.71 -6.99
C PRO A 122 -3.13 -4.55 -8.48
N PRO A 123 -3.74 -5.33 -9.39
CA PRO A 123 -3.51 -5.19 -10.82
C PRO A 123 -3.77 -3.77 -11.30
N SER A 124 -2.89 -3.24 -12.15
CA SER A 124 -3.01 -1.92 -12.79
C SER A 124 -3.07 -0.74 -11.80
N ALA A 125 -2.81 -0.96 -10.50
CA ALA A 125 -2.71 0.12 -9.52
C ALA A 125 -1.49 1.00 -9.82
N HIS A 126 -1.61 2.29 -9.54
CA HIS A 126 -0.56 3.28 -9.78
C HIS A 126 -0.13 3.92 -8.45
N PHE A 127 1.12 3.73 -8.09
CA PHE A 127 1.70 4.27 -6.86
C PHE A 127 2.72 5.35 -7.24
N GLU A 128 2.36 6.59 -6.97
CA GLU A 128 3.26 7.73 -7.10
C GLU A 128 4.14 7.84 -5.85
N LEU A 129 5.42 7.54 -6.00
CA LEU A 129 6.37 7.55 -4.90
C LEU A 129 6.85 8.98 -4.67
N SER A 130 6.42 9.56 -3.55
CA SER A 130 6.87 10.88 -3.10
C SER A 130 8.36 10.92 -2.75
N SER A 131 8.97 9.76 -2.45
CA SER A 131 10.41 9.59 -2.29
C SER A 131 10.82 8.12 -2.45
N GLN A 132 12.13 7.84 -2.41
CA GLN A 132 12.66 6.48 -2.26
C GLN A 132 12.07 5.78 -1.04
N ILE A 133 11.72 4.50 -1.21
CA ILE A 133 11.39 3.60 -0.11
C ILE A 133 12.69 2.96 0.38
N SER A 134 12.96 3.08 1.67
CA SER A 134 14.21 2.61 2.26
C SER A 134 14.07 1.24 2.93
N CYS A 135 15.07 0.39 2.78
CA CYS A 135 15.17 -0.87 3.52
C CYS A 135 16.58 -1.03 4.06
N ALA A 136 16.73 -0.93 5.38
CA ALA A 136 18.02 -0.98 6.07
C ALA A 136 18.26 -2.26 6.88
N SER A 137 17.23 -3.11 7.00
CA SER A 137 17.29 -4.36 7.74
C SER A 137 17.83 -5.50 6.87
N SER A 138 18.51 -6.48 7.47
CA SER A 138 18.95 -7.70 6.78
C SER A 138 17.80 -8.70 6.57
N ILE A 139 16.80 -8.29 5.80
CA ILE A 139 15.56 -9.05 5.51
C ILE A 139 15.36 -9.20 4.00
N LYS A 140 14.43 -10.06 3.62
CA LYS A 140 13.97 -10.23 2.24
C LYS A 140 12.62 -9.56 2.04
N VAL A 141 12.56 -8.64 1.09
CA VAL A 141 11.34 -7.95 0.67
C VAL A 141 10.95 -8.45 -0.71
N THR A 142 9.77 -9.05 -0.83
CA THR A 142 9.19 -9.42 -2.13
C THR A 142 8.01 -8.52 -2.42
N ILE A 143 8.02 -7.83 -3.56
CA ILE A 143 6.89 -7.03 -4.04
C ILE A 143 6.45 -7.63 -5.37
N ALA A 144 5.21 -8.08 -5.42
CA ALA A 144 4.62 -8.66 -6.61
C ALA A 144 3.32 -7.95 -6.97
N SER A 145 3.01 -7.89 -8.26
CA SER A 145 1.65 -7.61 -8.71
C SER A 145 1.10 -8.81 -9.49
N SER A 146 -0.22 -8.91 -9.52
CA SER A 146 -0.94 -9.89 -10.32
C SER A 146 -1.54 -9.24 -11.58
N GLY A 147 -1.72 -10.00 -12.66
CA GLY A 147 -2.35 -9.49 -13.88
C GLY A 147 -1.45 -8.56 -14.71
N GLU A 148 -1.97 -7.40 -15.11
CA GLU A 148 -1.30 -6.41 -15.99
C GLU A 148 -0.10 -5.69 -15.33
N GLY A 149 0.10 -5.91 -14.04
CA GLY A 149 1.18 -5.32 -13.26
C GLY A 149 0.87 -3.94 -12.73
N ALA A 150 1.11 -3.74 -11.44
CA ALA A 150 1.05 -2.44 -10.80
C ALA A 150 2.24 -1.56 -11.24
N THR A 151 2.01 -0.26 -11.27
CA THR A 151 3.00 0.75 -11.60
C THR A 151 3.54 1.39 -10.33
N LEU A 152 4.86 1.40 -10.19
CA LEU A 152 5.57 2.20 -9.22
C LEU A 152 6.27 3.34 -9.96
N ASP A 153 5.90 4.58 -9.66
CA ASP A 153 6.35 5.78 -10.36
C ASP A 153 7.22 6.64 -9.45
N GLY A 154 8.51 6.79 -9.78
CA GLY A 154 9.46 7.64 -9.05
C GLY A 154 9.33 9.14 -9.32
N GLN A 155 8.39 9.54 -10.19
CA GLN A 155 8.09 10.91 -10.59
C GLN A 155 9.30 11.72 -11.12
N GLY A 156 10.40 11.05 -11.48
CA GLY A 156 11.66 11.66 -11.88
C GLY A 156 12.40 12.39 -10.76
N GLY A 157 11.90 12.35 -9.52
CA GLY A 157 12.47 13.06 -8.37
C GLY A 157 13.59 12.28 -7.68
N THR A 158 13.40 10.96 -7.55
CA THR A 158 14.33 10.06 -6.86
C THR A 158 14.36 8.68 -7.51
N GLY A 159 15.25 7.80 -7.05
CA GLY A 159 15.10 6.36 -7.32
C GLY A 159 13.82 5.82 -6.68
N LEU A 160 13.49 4.54 -6.92
CA LEU A 160 12.33 3.90 -6.30
C LEU A 160 12.68 3.28 -4.95
N PHE A 161 13.80 2.55 -4.87
CA PHE A 161 14.22 1.83 -3.68
C PHE A 161 15.65 2.16 -3.28
N HIS A 162 15.87 2.33 -1.98
CA HIS A 162 17.18 2.45 -1.35
C HIS A 162 17.41 1.25 -0.43
N LEU A 163 18.37 0.40 -0.77
CA LEU A 163 18.67 -0.83 -0.03
C LEU A 163 20.03 -0.72 0.66
N GLU A 164 20.04 -0.99 1.95
CA GLU A 164 21.25 -1.07 2.76
C GLU A 164 21.17 -2.18 3.82
N GLY A 165 22.25 -2.36 4.58
CA GLY A 165 22.26 -3.27 5.74
C GLY A 165 21.95 -4.74 5.45
N GLY A 166 22.22 -5.20 4.22
CA GLY A 166 21.95 -6.57 3.79
C GLY A 166 20.53 -6.81 3.28
N CYS A 167 19.68 -5.78 3.16
CA CYS A 167 18.33 -5.95 2.63
C CYS A 167 18.35 -6.53 1.21
N SER A 168 17.53 -7.55 0.97
CA SER A 168 17.33 -8.16 -0.35
C SER A 168 15.95 -7.79 -0.89
N LEU A 169 15.87 -7.50 -2.19
CA LEU A 169 14.65 -7.04 -2.85
C LEU A 169 14.33 -7.88 -4.09
N THR A 170 13.11 -8.41 -4.16
CA THR A 170 12.59 -9.12 -5.33
C THR A 170 11.34 -8.40 -5.85
N LEU A 171 11.40 -7.87 -7.07
CA LEU A 171 10.30 -7.19 -7.76
C LEU A 171 9.73 -8.08 -8.87
N ARG A 172 8.41 -8.33 -8.87
CA ARG A 172 7.76 -9.28 -9.78
C ARG A 172 6.52 -8.71 -10.47
N GLY A 173 6.51 -8.75 -11.81
CA GLY A 173 5.33 -8.36 -12.59
C GLY A 173 4.95 -6.89 -12.41
N LEU A 174 5.94 -5.99 -12.25
CA LEU A 174 5.71 -4.57 -12.00
C LEU A 174 6.07 -3.71 -13.22
N ASN A 175 5.49 -2.52 -13.29
CA ASN A 175 5.92 -1.44 -14.19
C ASN A 175 6.67 -0.39 -13.35
N LEU A 176 7.98 -0.29 -13.53
CA LEU A 176 8.85 0.62 -12.78
C LEU A 176 9.17 1.81 -13.68
N VAL A 177 8.67 2.99 -13.33
CA VAL A 177 8.69 4.15 -14.23
C VAL A 177 9.27 5.39 -13.56
N ASN A 178 9.88 6.25 -14.37
CA ASN A 178 10.41 7.57 -13.98
C ASN A 178 11.34 7.54 -12.76
N GLY A 179 12.16 6.51 -12.66
CA GLY A 179 13.17 6.41 -11.62
C GLY A 179 14.36 7.33 -11.91
N ARG A 180 14.70 8.25 -11.00
CA ARG A 180 15.78 9.21 -11.25
C ARG A 180 17.16 8.58 -11.09
N ALA A 181 17.86 8.37 -12.21
CA ALA A 181 19.29 8.05 -12.22
C ALA A 181 20.14 9.32 -12.38
N VAL A 182 21.11 9.54 -11.49
CA VAL A 182 22.11 10.63 -11.65
C VAL A 182 23.36 10.10 -12.33
N SER A 183 23.84 8.95 -11.85
CA SER A 183 24.87 8.15 -12.50
C SER A 183 24.64 6.69 -12.12
N GLY A 184 24.21 5.87 -13.07
CA GLY A 184 23.81 4.49 -12.83
C GLY A 184 22.77 4.05 -13.84
N GLY A 185 22.61 2.73 -14.01
CA GLY A 185 21.51 2.18 -14.79
C GLY A 185 20.26 1.98 -13.93
N VAL A 186 19.45 0.98 -14.29
CA VAL A 186 18.28 0.53 -13.50
C VAL A 186 18.65 0.23 -12.05
N VAL A 187 19.78 -0.46 -11.84
CA VAL A 187 20.33 -0.77 -10.51
C VAL A 187 21.73 -0.19 -10.41
N SER A 188 22.02 0.49 -9.31
CA SER A 188 23.37 0.97 -8.97
C SER A 188 23.84 0.32 -7.67
N LYS A 189 25.06 -0.21 -7.66
CA LYS A 189 25.71 -0.67 -6.43
C LYS A 189 26.48 0.50 -5.83
N GLY A 190 26.13 0.90 -4.61
CA GLY A 190 26.87 1.92 -3.88
C GLY A 190 28.29 1.44 -3.59
N ASP A 191 29.28 2.26 -3.95
CA ASP A 191 30.68 2.16 -3.50
C ASP A 191 30.94 3.03 -2.26
N GLY A 192 29.88 3.58 -1.65
CA GLY A 192 29.93 4.60 -0.61
C GLY A 192 29.90 6.04 -1.15
N SER A 193 29.90 6.24 -2.47
CA SER A 193 29.74 7.57 -3.08
C SER A 193 28.26 7.96 -3.16
N THR A 194 27.92 9.09 -2.54
CA THR A 194 26.56 9.68 -2.51
C THR A 194 26.07 10.20 -3.87
N SER A 195 26.90 10.11 -4.92
CA SER A 195 26.59 10.64 -6.24
C SER A 195 25.96 9.62 -7.19
N ALA A 196 26.03 8.32 -6.88
CA ALA A 196 25.63 7.25 -7.79
C ALA A 196 24.25 6.65 -7.47
N ASN A 197 23.19 7.39 -7.78
CA ASN A 197 21.82 6.88 -7.63
C ASN A 197 21.41 6.11 -8.89
N GLY A 198 21.03 4.84 -8.71
CA GLY A 198 20.39 4.03 -9.75
C GLY A 198 18.95 4.49 -9.95
N GLY A 199 18.43 4.34 -11.17
CA GLY A 199 17.09 4.81 -11.51
C GLY A 199 16.00 4.10 -10.71
N VAL A 200 16.08 2.76 -10.60
CA VAL A 200 15.09 1.99 -9.84
C VAL A 200 15.61 1.64 -8.46
N VAL A 201 16.78 1.03 -8.37
CA VAL A 201 17.34 0.53 -7.10
C VAL A 201 18.73 1.11 -6.87
N HIS A 202 18.93 1.73 -5.71
CA HIS A 202 20.26 2.02 -5.18
C HIS A 202 20.58 1.01 -4.08
N ALA A 203 21.61 0.19 -4.28
CA ALA A 203 21.97 -0.94 -3.42
C ALA A 203 23.35 -0.72 -2.77
N ASN A 204 23.39 -0.19 -1.55
CA ASN A 204 24.61 0.07 -0.79
C ASN A 204 24.79 -0.93 0.36
N GLY A 205 25.62 -1.95 0.17
CA GLY A 205 25.71 -3.04 1.16
C GLY A 205 24.42 -3.87 1.27
N ALA A 206 23.60 -3.86 0.21
CA ALA A 206 22.41 -4.67 0.09
C ALA A 206 22.76 -6.16 -0.15
N GLY A 207 21.75 -7.01 0.05
CA GLY A 207 21.78 -8.41 -0.35
C GLY A 207 21.44 -8.58 -1.85
N ASP A 208 20.62 -9.57 -2.16
CA ASP A 208 20.25 -9.88 -3.55
C ASP A 208 19.19 -8.89 -4.07
N VAL A 209 19.32 -8.49 -5.33
CA VAL A 209 18.32 -7.67 -6.03
C VAL A 209 17.86 -8.40 -7.28
N GLU A 210 16.58 -8.73 -7.33
CA GLU A 210 15.97 -9.46 -8.43
C GLU A 210 14.81 -8.67 -9.04
N ILE A 211 14.81 -8.51 -10.36
CA ILE A 211 13.72 -7.90 -11.12
C ILE A 211 13.23 -8.94 -12.13
N ILE A 212 12.06 -9.51 -11.88
CA ILE A 212 11.53 -10.67 -12.62
C ILE A 212 10.25 -10.28 -13.31
N GLY A 213 10.19 -10.45 -14.64
CA GLY A 213 8.98 -10.20 -15.43
C GLY A 213 8.41 -8.78 -15.23
N SER A 214 9.28 -7.81 -14.94
CA SER A 214 8.90 -6.42 -14.71
C SER A 214 9.43 -5.56 -15.86
N THR A 215 8.71 -4.48 -16.16
CA THR A 215 9.09 -3.51 -17.18
C THR A 215 9.73 -2.31 -16.50
N VAL A 216 10.84 -1.80 -17.05
CA VAL A 216 11.49 -0.58 -16.56
C VAL A 216 11.51 0.46 -17.67
N THR A 217 11.03 1.67 -17.39
CA THR A 217 11.02 2.78 -18.36
C THR A 217 11.33 4.12 -17.70
N GLY A 218 11.82 5.09 -18.47
CA GLY A 218 12.05 6.46 -18.00
C GLY A 218 13.10 6.59 -16.89
N CYS A 219 14.10 5.70 -16.87
CA CYS A 219 15.21 5.71 -15.91
C CYS A 219 16.52 6.16 -16.55
#